data_AF-A0A6G6ZXG1-F1
#
_entry.id   AF-A0A6G6ZXG1-F1
#
_cell.length_a   1.000
_cell.length_b   1.000
_cell.length_c   1.000
_cell.angle_alpha   90.00
_cell.angle_beta   90.00
_cell.angle_gamma   90.00
#
_symmetry.space_group_name_H-M   'P 1'
#
loop_
_entity.id
_entity.type
_entity.pdbx_description
1 polymer ?
#
loop_
_entity_poly.entity_id
_entity_poly.type
_entity_poly.pdbx_seq_one_letter_code
_entity_poly.pdbx_strand_id
1 'polypeptide(L)'
;MAFDWASLSPADLRDEASMFRHDNDDGSDCYFDAEAADWQLQVIDPNTVDAFSDVEGAKDWLRDELSSLRASGLENRAAGYEQMIQDGIEDPVIIGASERRLALWDGWHRTAIAMVRGEQLLAIVGTKVAASPAPKTGAEEVPFLSTASGDTARPA
;
A
#
# COMPACT_ATOMS: atom_id res chain seq x y z
N MET A 1 14.65 23.09 1.11
CA MET A 1 14.22 22.68 2.46
C MET A 1 13.41 21.43 2.24
N ALA A 2 13.84 20.29 2.77
CA ALA A 2 13.08 19.05 2.66
C ALA A 2 11.74 19.21 3.38
N PHE A 3 10.67 18.67 2.80
CA PHE A 3 9.36 18.63 3.43
C PHE A 3 9.39 17.72 4.67
N ASP A 4 8.80 18.16 5.78
CA ASP A 4 8.77 17.37 7.02
C ASP A 4 7.61 16.37 7.00
N TRP A 5 7.83 15.25 6.32
CA TRP A 5 6.88 14.15 6.23
C TRP A 5 6.48 13.57 7.60
N ALA A 6 7.37 13.62 8.59
CA ALA A 6 7.11 13.08 9.93
C ALA A 6 6.08 13.90 10.71
N SER A 7 5.78 15.13 10.28
CA SER A 7 4.74 15.98 10.88
C SER A 7 3.32 15.63 10.43
N LEU A 8 3.17 14.82 9.38
CA LEU A 8 1.87 14.47 8.82
C LEU A 8 1.08 13.52 9.71
N SER A 9 -0.23 13.75 9.79
CA SER A 9 -1.14 12.83 10.47
C SER A 9 -1.44 11.60 9.60
N PRO A 10 -1.95 10.49 10.18
CA PRO A 10 -2.40 9.35 9.39
C PRO A 10 -3.46 9.69 8.34
N ALA A 11 -4.29 10.72 8.58
CA ALA A 11 -5.27 11.19 7.59
C ALA A 11 -4.58 11.89 6.41
N ASP A 12 -3.56 12.72 6.67
CA ASP A 12 -2.79 13.37 5.60
C ASP A 12 -2.03 12.34 4.76
N LEU A 13 -1.45 11.31 5.39
CA LEU A 13 -0.77 10.21 4.69
C LEU A 13 -1.72 9.39 3.81
N ARG A 14 -2.95 9.14 4.30
CA ARG A 14 -4.00 8.50 3.50
C ARG A 14 -4.38 9.35 2.31
N ASP A 15 -4.59 10.65 2.51
CA ASP A 15 -5.00 11.57 1.46
C ASP A 15 -3.91 11.63 0.37
N GLU A 16 -2.64 11.66 0.75
CA GLU A 16 -1.50 11.53 -0.17
C GLU A 16 -1.56 10.20 -0.94
N ALA A 17 -1.67 9.07 -0.25
CA ALA A 17 -1.73 7.74 -0.87
C ALA A 17 -2.91 7.60 -1.85
N SER A 18 -4.04 8.25 -1.56
CA SER A 18 -5.25 8.18 -2.38
C SER A 18 -5.06 8.80 -3.77
N MET A 19 -4.14 9.74 -3.93
CA MET A 19 -3.84 10.39 -5.21
C MET A 19 -3.13 9.47 -6.19
N PHE A 20 -2.43 8.44 -5.70
CA PHE A 20 -1.55 7.57 -6.50
C PHE A 20 -1.97 6.11 -6.51
N ARG A 21 -3.16 5.79 -5.99
CA ARG A 21 -3.63 4.40 -5.79
C ARG A 21 -3.68 3.51 -7.05
N HIS A 22 -3.57 4.09 -8.24
CA HIS A 22 -3.75 3.42 -9.53
C HIS A 22 -2.48 3.35 -10.39
N ASP A 23 -1.37 3.93 -9.94
CA ASP A 23 -0.19 4.06 -10.80
C ASP A 23 0.48 2.72 -11.13
N ASN A 24 0.43 1.77 -10.18
CA ASN A 24 0.98 0.43 -10.33
C ASN A 24 0.01 -0.69 -9.90
N ASP A 25 -1.30 -0.42 -9.87
CA ASP A 25 -2.31 -1.39 -9.43
C ASP A 25 -2.34 -2.64 -10.33
N ASP A 26 -1.89 -3.77 -9.77
CA ASP A 26 -1.88 -5.09 -10.41
C ASP A 26 -3.11 -5.96 -10.04
N GLY A 27 -4.04 -5.40 -9.24
CA GLY A 27 -5.24 -6.07 -8.75
C GLY A 27 -5.02 -7.03 -7.57
N SER A 28 -3.82 -7.10 -7.01
CA SER A 28 -3.52 -7.90 -5.81
C SER A 28 -4.18 -7.37 -4.54
N ASP A 29 -4.12 -8.17 -3.47
CA ASP A 29 -4.66 -7.82 -2.16
C ASP A 29 -3.97 -6.64 -1.46
N CYS A 30 -2.82 -6.21 -1.98
CA CYS A 30 -2.08 -5.05 -1.53
C CYS A 30 -2.60 -3.75 -2.15
N TYR A 31 -3.45 -3.82 -3.18
CA TYR A 31 -4.17 -2.67 -3.72
C TYR A 31 -5.59 -2.71 -3.17
N PHE A 32 -5.86 -1.78 -2.27
CA PHE A 32 -7.10 -1.70 -1.51
C PHE A 32 -7.58 -0.25 -1.46
N ASP A 33 -8.82 -0.06 -1.01
CA ASP A 33 -9.32 1.29 -0.75
C ASP A 33 -8.44 1.96 0.33
N ALA A 34 -7.97 3.17 0.06
CA ALA A 34 -7.13 3.91 1.00
C ALA A 34 -7.86 4.17 2.32
N GLU A 35 -9.20 4.26 2.33
CA GLU A 35 -9.97 4.39 3.57
C GLU A 35 -9.97 3.11 4.43
N ALA A 36 -9.62 1.96 3.85
CA ALA A 36 -9.62 0.66 4.51
C ALA A 36 -8.25 0.26 5.10
N ALA A 37 -7.35 1.22 5.30
CA ALA A 37 -6.00 0.97 5.77
C ALA A 37 -5.54 1.93 6.88
N ASP A 38 -4.67 1.41 7.74
CA ASP A 38 -3.90 2.20 8.69
C ASP A 38 -2.62 2.67 8.00
N TRP A 39 -2.46 3.98 7.88
CA TRP A 39 -1.35 4.61 7.16
C TRP A 39 -0.28 5.13 8.11
N GLN A 40 0.97 4.79 7.82
CA GLN A 40 2.13 5.18 8.63
C GLN A 40 3.31 5.55 7.75
N LEU A 41 4.13 6.49 8.22
CA LEU A 41 5.42 6.78 7.63
C LEU A 41 6.47 5.81 8.20
N GLN A 42 7.23 5.16 7.33
CA GLN A 42 8.27 4.21 7.71
C GLN A 42 9.54 4.44 6.89
N VAL A 43 10.66 3.98 7.42
CA VAL A 43 11.90 3.85 6.66
C VAL A 43 12.10 2.36 6.38
N ILE A 44 12.29 2.00 5.12
CA ILE A 44 12.35 0.61 4.65
C ILE A 44 13.60 0.33 3.81
N ASP A 45 13.96 -0.94 3.73
CA ASP A 45 14.94 -1.41 2.75
C ASP A 45 14.25 -1.53 1.37
N PRO A 46 14.73 -0.83 0.32
CA PRO A 46 14.12 -0.88 -1.00
C PRO A 46 14.07 -2.30 -1.60
N ASN A 47 14.95 -3.22 -1.18
CA ASN A 47 14.96 -4.61 -1.65
C ASN A 47 13.79 -5.45 -1.09
N THR A 48 13.03 -4.94 -0.13
CA THR A 48 11.85 -5.62 0.43
C THR A 48 10.56 -5.33 -0.33
N VAL A 49 10.62 -4.40 -1.28
CA VAL A 49 9.49 -4.00 -2.13
C VAL A 49 9.50 -4.85 -3.39
N ASP A 50 8.33 -5.37 -3.77
CA ASP A 50 8.13 -6.16 -4.99
C ASP A 50 8.13 -5.23 -6.24
N ALA A 51 9.30 -4.67 -6.56
CA ALA A 51 9.51 -3.76 -7.69
C ALA A 51 10.63 -4.23 -8.63
N PHE A 52 11.78 -4.61 -8.07
CA PHE A 52 12.92 -5.13 -8.84
C PHE A 52 13.47 -6.38 -8.19
N SER A 53 13.90 -7.33 -9.01
CA SER A 53 14.48 -8.60 -8.52
C SER A 53 15.79 -8.40 -7.77
N ASP A 54 16.63 -7.46 -8.23
CA ASP A 54 17.93 -7.14 -7.63
C ASP A 54 18.43 -5.76 -8.07
N VAL A 55 19.57 -5.34 -7.49
CA VAL A 55 20.23 -4.06 -7.76
C VAL A 55 20.70 -3.94 -9.22
N GLU A 56 21.13 -5.03 -9.86
CA GLU A 56 21.62 -4.96 -11.25
C GLU A 56 20.46 -4.75 -12.23
N GLY A 57 19.32 -5.43 -12.00
CA GLY A 57 18.09 -5.19 -12.73
C GLY A 57 17.59 -3.75 -12.58
N ALA A 58 17.67 -3.17 -11.37
CA ALA A 58 17.34 -1.77 -11.15
C ALA A 58 18.29 -0.81 -11.91
N LYS A 59 19.60 -1.10 -11.94
CA LYS A 59 20.59 -0.30 -12.71
C LYS A 59 20.33 -0.35 -14.20
N ASP A 60 20.07 -1.53 -14.74
CA ASP A 60 19.82 -1.72 -16.17
C ASP A 60 18.55 -0.99 -16.59
N TRP A 61 17.46 -1.16 -15.83
CA TRP A 61 16.22 -0.43 -16.07
C TRP A 61 16.41 1.09 -16.02
N LEU A 62 17.10 1.62 -14.99
CA LEU A 62 17.33 3.06 -14.84
C LEU A 62 18.18 3.64 -15.99
N ARG A 63 19.15 2.86 -16.50
CA ARG A 63 19.96 3.24 -17.67
C ARG A 63 19.11 3.36 -18.91
N ASP A 64 18.26 2.38 -19.16
CA ASP A 64 17.38 2.34 -20.33
C ASP A 64 16.32 3.45 -20.27
N GLU A 65 15.75 3.70 -19.09
CA GLU A 65 14.79 4.78 -18.86
C GLU A 65 15.42 6.15 -19.13
N LEU A 66 16.60 6.45 -18.56
CA LEU A 66 17.30 7.71 -18.81
C LEU A 66 17.66 7.90 -20.28
N SER A 67 18.05 6.82 -20.97
CA SER A 67 18.32 6.85 -22.41
C SER A 67 17.05 7.16 -23.20
N SER A 68 15.94 6.51 -22.86
CA SER A 68 14.63 6.69 -23.50
C SER A 68 14.09 8.12 -23.33
N LEU A 69 14.18 8.67 -22.10
CA LEU A 69 13.72 10.03 -21.81
C LEU A 69 14.48 11.07 -22.65
N ARG A 70 15.81 10.95 -22.74
CA ARG A 70 16.64 11.85 -23.56
C ARG A 70 16.36 11.71 -25.05
N ALA A 71 16.18 10.49 -25.54
CA ALA A 71 15.80 10.26 -26.93
C ALA A 71 14.43 10.86 -27.27
N SER A 72 13.55 10.97 -26.27
CA SER A 72 12.19 11.51 -26.41
C SER A 72 12.08 13.01 -26.17
N GLY A 73 13.18 13.72 -25.90
CA GLY A 73 13.18 15.15 -25.62
C GLY A 73 12.64 15.53 -24.23
N LEU A 74 12.59 14.58 -23.29
CA LEU A 74 12.12 14.77 -21.91
C LEU A 74 13.27 15.07 -20.94
N GLU A 75 14.13 16.01 -21.33
CA GLU A 75 15.44 16.24 -20.70
C GLU A 75 15.30 16.72 -19.26
N ASN A 76 14.26 17.50 -18.97
CA ASN A 76 13.95 17.94 -17.61
C ASN A 76 13.60 16.76 -16.69
N ARG A 77 12.96 15.71 -17.22
CA ARG A 77 12.61 14.52 -16.44
C ARG A 77 13.84 13.66 -16.18
N ALA A 78 14.68 13.48 -17.20
CA ALA A 78 15.98 12.81 -17.04
C ALA A 78 16.86 13.54 -16.02
N ALA A 79 16.96 14.88 -16.10
CA ALA A 79 17.71 15.69 -15.15
C ALA A 79 17.17 15.57 -13.72
N GLY A 80 15.85 15.48 -13.54
CA GLY A 80 15.26 15.24 -12.22
C GLY A 80 15.67 13.89 -11.62
N TYR A 81 15.76 12.84 -12.44
CA TYR A 81 16.22 11.53 -11.98
C TYR A 81 17.72 11.53 -11.68
N GLU A 82 18.53 12.18 -12.51
CA GLU A 82 19.96 12.37 -12.25
C GLU A 82 20.21 13.16 -10.97
N GLN A 83 19.37 14.16 -10.69
CA GLN A 83 19.45 14.90 -9.45
C GLN A 83 19.15 14.01 -8.24
N MET A 84 18.09 13.19 -8.28
CA MET A 84 17.83 12.21 -7.22
C MET A 84 18.97 11.19 -7.07
N ILE A 85 19.60 10.78 -8.18
CA ILE A 85 20.78 9.91 -8.16
C ILE A 85 22.00 10.58 -7.51
N GLN A 86 22.09 11.91 -7.50
CA GLN A 86 23.20 12.65 -6.90
C GLN A 86 22.89 13.03 -5.46
N ASP A 87 21.76 13.69 -5.24
CA ASP A 87 21.41 14.37 -3.99
C ASP A 87 20.66 13.44 -3.02
N GLY A 88 20.10 12.33 -3.50
CA GLY A 88 19.27 11.42 -2.73
C GLY A 88 17.78 11.62 -3.00
N ILE A 89 16.96 10.82 -2.33
CA ILE A 89 15.50 10.81 -2.50
C ILE A 89 14.86 11.49 -1.29
N GLU A 90 14.10 12.55 -1.54
CA GLU A 90 13.38 13.29 -0.48
C GLU A 90 11.93 12.83 -0.31
N ASP A 91 11.27 12.46 -1.41
CA ASP A 91 9.86 12.10 -1.41
C ASP A 91 9.64 10.61 -1.10
N PRO A 92 8.63 10.25 -0.29
CA PRO A 92 8.36 8.87 0.04
C PRO A 92 7.83 8.09 -1.17
N VAL A 93 8.00 6.77 -1.10
CA VAL A 93 7.24 5.83 -1.93
C VAL A 93 5.90 5.50 -1.26
N ILE A 94 4.93 4.99 -2.01
CA ILE A 94 3.64 4.56 -1.44
C ILE A 94 3.56 3.04 -1.56
N ILE A 95 3.27 2.38 -0.44
CA ILE A 95 3.27 0.92 -0.35
C ILE A 95 1.96 0.45 0.28
N GLY A 96 1.32 -0.50 -0.39
CA GLY A 96 0.29 -1.33 0.20
C GLY A 96 0.89 -2.59 0.82
N ALA A 97 0.60 -2.81 2.10
CA ALA A 97 1.03 -3.99 2.83
C ALA A 97 -0.14 -4.95 3.05
N SER A 98 0.06 -6.22 2.68
CA SER A 98 -0.78 -7.34 3.11
C SER A 98 -0.01 -8.26 4.06
N GLU A 99 -0.67 -9.29 4.59
CA GLU A 99 -0.02 -10.30 5.45
C GLU A 99 1.15 -11.03 4.74
N ARG A 100 1.22 -10.96 3.40
CA ARG A 100 2.12 -11.78 2.59
C ARG A 100 3.18 -10.99 1.83
N ARG A 101 2.93 -9.73 1.51
CA ARG A 101 3.84 -8.93 0.68
C ARG A 101 3.67 -7.43 0.86
N LEU A 102 4.67 -6.70 0.39
CA LEU A 102 4.65 -5.24 0.22
C LEU A 102 4.60 -4.94 -1.28
N ALA A 103 3.54 -4.30 -1.76
CA ALA A 103 3.40 -3.90 -3.15
C ALA A 103 3.58 -2.38 -3.29
N LEU A 104 4.32 -1.97 -4.31
CA LEU A 104 4.58 -0.57 -4.61
C LEU A 104 3.39 0.05 -5.34
N TRP A 105 2.67 0.99 -4.71
CA TRP A 105 1.63 1.77 -5.38
C TRP A 105 2.21 2.87 -6.25
N ASP A 106 3.19 3.59 -5.72
CA ASP A 106 3.92 4.65 -6.43
C ASP A 106 5.36 4.74 -5.94
N GLY A 107 6.23 5.23 -6.82
CA GLY A 107 7.63 5.49 -6.52
C GLY A 107 8.59 4.56 -7.23
N TRP A 108 8.20 3.91 -8.33
CA TRP A 108 9.03 2.96 -9.09
C TRP A 108 10.46 3.48 -9.34
N HIS A 109 10.56 4.73 -9.81
CA HIS A 109 11.84 5.41 -10.05
C HIS A 109 12.64 5.63 -8.77
N ARG A 110 11.97 6.05 -7.68
CA ARG A 110 12.59 6.27 -6.38
C ARG A 110 13.12 4.95 -5.82
N THR A 111 12.37 3.86 -5.97
CA THR A 111 12.81 2.52 -5.58
C THR A 111 14.06 2.09 -6.35
N ALA A 112 14.08 2.23 -7.67
CA ALA A 112 15.26 1.93 -8.48
C ALA A 112 16.49 2.73 -8.00
N ILE A 113 16.34 4.05 -7.83
CA ILE A 113 17.43 4.94 -7.45
C ILE A 113 17.96 4.60 -6.05
N ALA A 114 17.08 4.30 -5.09
CA ALA A 114 17.48 3.89 -3.73
C ALA A 114 18.28 2.59 -3.74
N MET A 115 17.84 1.58 -4.52
CA MET A 115 18.58 0.33 -4.68
C MET A 115 19.97 0.57 -5.27
N VAL A 116 20.09 1.40 -6.30
CA VAL A 116 21.37 1.72 -6.94
C VAL A 116 22.30 2.47 -5.99
N ARG A 117 21.76 3.38 -5.18
CA ARG A 117 22.53 4.16 -4.19
C ARG A 117 22.87 3.35 -2.93
N GLY A 118 22.18 2.24 -2.68
CA GLY A 118 22.30 1.48 -1.43
C GLY A 118 21.74 2.23 -0.23
N GLU A 119 20.68 3.00 -0.44
CA GLU A 119 20.05 3.84 0.57
C GLU A 119 18.69 3.29 1.01
N GLN A 120 18.28 3.63 2.24
CA GLN A 120 16.94 3.32 2.73
C GLN A 120 15.91 4.28 2.11
N LEU A 121 14.67 3.82 1.97
CA LEU A 121 13.56 4.62 1.45
C LEU A 121 12.66 5.09 2.57
N LEU A 122 12.25 6.34 2.50
CA LEU A 122 11.05 6.79 3.20
C LEU A 122 9.81 6.24 2.47
N ALA A 123 8.84 5.72 3.19
CA ALA A 123 7.64 5.10 2.64
C ALA A 123 6.39 5.47 3.42
N ILE A 124 5.31 5.77 2.71
CA ILE A 124 3.95 5.81 3.23
C ILE A 124 3.38 4.39 3.08
N VAL A 125 3.26 3.69 4.20
CA VAL A 125 2.84 2.29 4.24
C VAL A 125 1.42 2.20 4.76
N GLY A 126 0.51 1.71 3.90
CA GLY A 126 -0.85 1.38 4.27
C GLY A 126 -0.93 -0.09 4.63
N THR A 127 -1.44 -0.41 5.81
CA THR A 127 -1.74 -1.80 6.19
C THR A 127 -3.24 -1.98 6.21
N LYS A 128 -3.75 -2.92 5.41
CA LYS A 128 -5.18 -3.20 5.34
C LYS A 128 -5.73 -3.58 6.72
N VAL A 129 -6.72 -2.84 7.19
CA VAL A 129 -7.39 -3.15 8.46
C VAL A 129 -8.35 -4.30 8.20
N ALA A 130 -8.24 -5.39 8.96
CA ALA A 130 -9.23 -6.45 8.90
C ALA A 130 -10.60 -5.83 9.23
N ALA A 131 -11.59 -6.03 8.35
CA ALA A 131 -12.94 -5.57 8.61
C ALA A 131 -13.35 -6.08 10.00
N SER A 132 -13.62 -5.17 10.93
CA SER A 132 -14.09 -5.53 12.26
C SER A 132 -15.26 -6.49 12.08
N PRO A 133 -15.26 -7.68 12.71
CA PRO A 133 -16.38 -8.60 12.56
C PRO A 133 -17.63 -7.81 12.93
N ALA A 134 -18.61 -7.78 12.02
CA ALA A 134 -19.90 -7.16 12.29
C ALA A 134 -20.35 -7.65 13.67
N PRO A 135 -20.84 -6.75 14.55
CA PRO A 135 -21.37 -7.20 15.83
C PRO A 135 -22.36 -8.30 15.52
N LYS A 136 -22.15 -9.50 16.09
CA LYS A 136 -23.11 -10.59 15.98
C LYS A 136 -24.42 -10.00 16.48
N THR A 137 -25.33 -9.68 15.56
CA THR A 137 -26.69 -9.33 15.93
C THR A 137 -27.24 -10.58 16.59
N GLY A 138 -27.19 -10.59 17.92
CA GLY A 138 -27.77 -11.62 18.75
C GLY A 138 -29.28 -11.59 18.57
N ALA A 139 -29.75 -12.20 17.49
CA ALA A 139 -31.07 -12.77 17.40
C ALA A 139 -30.83 -14.27 17.20
N GLU A 140 -30.44 -14.93 18.30
CA GLU A 140 -30.80 -16.34 18.45
C GLU A 140 -32.33 -16.37 18.36
N GLU A 141 -32.85 -16.82 17.22
CA GLU A 141 -34.24 -17.21 17.11
C GLU A 141 -34.45 -18.34 18.12
N VAL A 142 -34.93 -17.99 19.31
CA VAL A 142 -35.46 -18.94 20.26
C VAL A 142 -36.60 -19.68 19.57
N PRO A 143 -36.53 -21.02 19.39
CA PRO A 143 -37.64 -21.76 18.84
C PRO A 143 -38.82 -21.63 19.81
N PHE A 144 -39.94 -21.13 19.29
CA PHE A 144 -41.19 -20.98 20.00
C PHE A 144 -41.67 -22.36 20.47
N LEU A 145 -41.36 -22.71 21.72
CA LEU A 145 -41.94 -23.86 22.40
C LEU A 145 -43.43 -23.56 22.65
N SER A 146 -44.28 -24.04 21.74
CA SER A 146 -45.73 -24.06 21.94
C SER A 146 -46.05 -25.01 23.09
N THR A 147 -46.30 -24.45 24.27
CA THR A 147 -46.84 -25.18 25.42
C THR A 147 -48.35 -25.36 25.24
N ALA A 148 -48.76 -26.56 24.86
CA ALA A 148 -50.10 -27.06 25.14
C ALA A 148 -49.99 -28.32 26.00
N SER A 149 -49.92 -28.14 27.32
CA SER A 149 -50.28 -29.17 28.30
C SER A 149 -51.80 -29.32 28.27
N GLY A 150 -52.34 -30.48 27.91
CA GLY A 150 -52.89 -31.48 28.86
C GLY A 150 -54.38 -31.20 29.10
N ASP A 151 -55.30 -32.15 29.29
CA ASP A 151 -55.28 -33.61 29.41
C ASP A 151 -56.76 -34.06 29.47
N THR A 152 -56.99 -35.38 29.42
CA THR A 152 -58.13 -36.16 29.95
C THR A 152 -59.14 -36.84 28.99
N ALA A 153 -58.91 -38.16 28.82
CA ALA A 153 -59.82 -39.30 29.05
C ALA A 153 -61.11 -39.53 28.20
N ARG A 154 -60.99 -40.40 27.17
CA ARG A 154 -61.61 -41.76 26.94
C ARG A 154 -62.88 -42.18 27.75
N PRO A 155 -63.59 -43.29 27.38
CA PRO A 155 -64.34 -43.68 26.16
C PRO A 155 -65.81 -44.14 26.44
N ALA A 156 -66.62 -44.37 25.39
CA ALA A 156 -67.48 -45.54 25.17
C ALA A 156 -68.01 -45.52 23.73
#